data_AF-A0AAW8KBJ5-F1
#
_entry.id   AF-A0AAW8KBJ5-F1
#
_cell.length_a   1.000
_cell.length_b   1.000
_cell.length_c   1.000
_cell.angle_alpha   90.00
_cell.angle_beta   90.00
_cell.angle_gamma   90.00
#
_symmetry.space_group_name_H-M   'P 1'
#
loop_
_entity.id
_entity.type
_entity.pdbx_description
1 polymer ?
#
loop_
_entity_poly.entity_id
_entity_poly.type
_entity_poly.pdbx_seq_one_letter_code
_entity_poly.pdbx_strand_id
1 'polypeptide(L)' 'GMTFLRVTDDGCGMTPEDARTAFLRHATSKLRCAEDLGAISTMGFRGEALAAIASVSRIDLLTKTP' A
#
# COMPACT_ATOMS: atom_id res chain seq x y z
N GLY A 1 9.20 -21.23 9.55
CA GLY A 1 8.96 -20.08 8.65
C GLY A 1 7.54 -20.13 8.16
N MET A 2 6.92 -18.98 7.88
CA MET A 2 5.60 -18.94 7.23
C MET A 2 5.77 -19.10 5.72
N THR A 3 5.01 -20.00 5.11
CA THR A 3 5.05 -20.26 3.66
C THR A 3 3.96 -19.51 2.90
N PHE A 4 2.96 -18.98 3.61
CA PHE A 4 1.81 -18.28 3.05
C PHE A 4 1.24 -17.29 4.06
N LEU A 5 0.79 -16.12 3.58
CA LEU A 5 0.07 -15.12 4.34
C LEU A 5 -1.05 -14.55 3.44
N ARG A 6 -2.27 -14.47 3.97
CA ARG A 6 -3.40 -13.83 3.30
C ARG A 6 -4.01 -12.79 4.21
N VAL A 7 -4.26 -11.61 3.65
CA VAL A 7 -4.95 -10.50 4.32
C VAL A 7 -6.17 -10.15 3.47
N THR A 8 -7.31 -9.96 4.14
CA THR A 8 -8.57 -9.53 3.52
C THR A 8 -9.14 -8.40 4.35
N ASP A 9 -9.64 -7.36 3.70
CA ASP A 9 -10.34 -6.24 4.30
C ASP A 9 -11.60 -5.90 3.50
N ASP A 10 -12.48 -5.12 4.11
CA ASP A 10 -13.70 -4.54 3.55
C ASP A 10 -13.58 -3.02 3.35
N GLY A 11 -12.34 -2.53 3.20
CA GLY A 11 -12.04 -1.12 2.99
C GLY A 11 -12.45 -0.61 1.61
N CYS A 12 -12.02 0.61 1.29
CA CYS A 12 -12.37 1.28 0.03
C CYS A 12 -11.70 0.68 -1.22
N GLY A 13 -10.77 -0.26 -1.03
CA GLY A 13 -9.97 -0.84 -2.12
C GLY A 13 -9.10 0.17 -2.86
N MET A 14 -8.66 -0.21 -4.06
CA MET A 14 -7.83 0.60 -4.94
C MET A 14 -8.42 0.64 -6.35
N THR A 15 -8.24 1.78 -7.03
CA THR A 15 -8.49 1.88 -8.47
C THR A 15 -7.47 1.01 -9.24
N PRO A 16 -7.73 0.63 -10.50
CA PRO A 16 -6.75 -0.10 -11.32
C PRO A 16 -5.40 0.61 -11.45
N GLU A 17 -5.40 1.95 -11.47
CA GLU A 17 -4.20 2.79 -11.55
C GLU A 17 -3.44 2.80 -10.23
N ASP A 18 -4.15 2.98 -9.11
CA ASP A 18 -3.56 2.93 -7.77
C ASP A 18 -2.97 1.55 -7.46
N ALA A 19 -3.67 0.47 -7.84
CA ALA A 19 -3.21 -0.90 -7.62
C ALA A 19 -1.87 -1.18 -8.30
N ARG A 20 -1.62 -0.58 -9.48
CA ARG A 20 -0.32 -0.70 -10.18
C ARG A 20 0.77 0.10 -9.49
N THR A 21 0.45 1.31 -9.05
CA THR A 21 1.44 2.24 -8.48
C THR A 21 1.75 1.96 -7.01
N ALA A 22 0.84 1.31 -6.26
CA ALA A 22 0.99 1.00 -4.84
C ALA A 22 2.22 0.12 -4.50
N PHE A 23 2.77 -0.60 -5.48
CA PHE A 23 3.99 -1.40 -5.33
C PHE A 23 5.27 -0.68 -5.74
N LEU A 24 5.19 0.56 -6.23
CA LEU A 24 6.35 1.40 -6.48
C LEU A 24 6.89 1.96 -5.16
N ARG A 25 8.20 2.22 -5.10
CA ARG A 25 8.80 2.91 -3.96
C ARG A 25 8.30 4.36 -3.91
N HIS A 26 8.18 4.88 -2.70
CA HIS A 26 7.72 6.24 -2.41
C HIS A 26 6.30 6.57 -2.92
N ALA A 27 5.52 5.56 -3.29
CA ALA A 27 4.13 5.75 -3.70
C ALA A 27 3.20 5.69 -2.47
N THR A 28 2.56 6.81 -2.14
CA THR A 28 1.58 6.86 -1.06
C THR A 28 0.44 7.82 -1.37
N SER A 29 -0.78 7.44 -1.00
CA SER A 29 -1.97 8.32 -1.06
C SER A 29 -2.18 9.15 0.22
N LYS A 30 -1.33 8.95 1.24
CA LYS A 30 -1.54 9.47 2.60
C LYS A 30 -0.84 10.80 2.88
N LEU A 31 0.05 11.23 1.98
CA LEU A 31 0.71 12.53 2.02
C LEU A 31 0.50 13.20 0.67
N ARG A 32 0.17 14.48 0.67
CA ARG A 32 0.00 15.32 -0.53
C ARG A 32 1.06 16.41 -0.59
N CYS A 33 1.50 16.91 0.57
CA CYS A 33 2.57 17.90 0.69
C CYS A 33 3.51 17.59 1.86
N ALA A 34 4.60 18.36 1.97
CA ALA A 34 5.62 18.11 3.00
C ALA A 34 5.09 18.40 4.42
N GLU A 35 4.15 19.33 4.54
CA GLU A 35 3.53 19.73 5.80
C GLU A 35 2.74 18.58 6.44
N ASP A 36 2.19 17.65 5.63
CA ASP A 36 1.46 16.48 6.11
C ASP A 36 2.34 15.56 6.98
N LEU A 37 3.67 15.61 6.84
CA LEU A 37 4.60 14.87 7.69
C LEU A 37 4.55 15.30 9.16
N GLY A 38 4.21 16.57 9.43
CA GLY A 38 4.07 17.10 10.79
C GLY A 38 2.75 16.73 11.46
N ALA A 39 1.78 16.22 10.69
CA ALA A 39 0.40 15.96 11.14
C ALA A 39 -0.06 14.54 10.77
N ILE A 40 0.86 13.56 10.85
CA ILE A 40 0.56 12.16 10.49
C ILE A 40 -0.52 11.59 11.42
N SER A 41 -1.70 11.32 10.85
CA SER A 41 -2.83 10.69 11.53
C SER A 41 -3.11 9.26 11.04
N THR A 42 -2.27 8.75 10.14
CA THR A 42 -2.46 7.43 9.49
C THR A 42 -1.37 6.45 9.87
N MET A 43 -1.70 5.16 9.88
CA MET A 43 -0.71 4.10 10.09
C MET A 43 0.08 3.87 8.79
N GLY A 44 1.28 4.44 8.73
CA GLY A 44 2.24 4.36 7.63
C GLY A 44 2.06 5.42 6.55
N PHE A 45 3.14 6.06 6.12
CA PHE A 45 3.13 7.22 5.23
C PHE A 45 4.30 7.24 4.22
N ARG A 46 5.21 6.26 4.32
CA ARG A 46 6.46 6.25 3.54
C ARG A 46 6.30 5.74 2.11
N GLY A 47 5.22 5.01 1.82
CA GLY A 47 5.03 4.35 0.52
C GLY A 47 6.01 3.20 0.24
N GLU A 48 6.57 2.57 1.29
CA GLU A 48 7.62 1.53 1.13
C GLU A 48 7.15 0.10 1.38
N ALA A 49 6.05 -0.09 2.12
CA ALA A 49 5.72 -1.40 2.68
C ALA A 49 5.46 -2.45 1.58
N LEU A 50 4.57 -2.15 0.63
CA LEU A 50 4.23 -3.08 -0.45
C LEU A 50 5.42 -3.31 -1.40
N ALA A 51 6.16 -2.26 -1.74
CA ALA A 51 7.36 -2.37 -2.56
C ALA A 51 8.43 -3.28 -1.91
N ALA A 52 8.67 -3.11 -0.60
CA ALA A 52 9.63 -3.93 0.14
C ALA A 52 9.20 -5.40 0.20
N ILE A 53 7.93 -5.68 0.51
CA ILE A 53 7.40 -7.06 0.57
C ILE A 53 7.45 -7.71 -0.81
N ALA A 54 7.06 -7.00 -1.87
CA ALA A 54 7.09 -7.51 -3.24
C ALA A 54 8.50 -7.84 -3.73
N SER A 55 9.53 -7.13 -3.25
CA SER A 55 10.92 -7.36 -3.67
C SER A 55 11.50 -8.73 -3.24
N VAL A 56 10.86 -9.39 -2.25
CA VAL A 56 11.34 -10.65 -1.67
C VAL A 56 10.27 -11.74 -1.63
N SER A 57 9.11 -11.52 -2.25
CA SER A 57 7.99 -12.49 -2.24
C SER A 57 7.19 -12.45 -3.54
N ARG A 58 6.27 -13.41 -3.70
CA ARG A 58 5.26 -13.39 -4.77
C ARG A 58 3.95 -12.92 -4.17
N ILE A 59 3.31 -11.94 -4.82
CA ILE A 59 2.08 -11.31 -4.33
C ILE A 59 1.02 -11.37 -5.42
N ASP A 60 -0.19 -11.78 -5.02
CA ASP A 60 -1.41 -11.57 -5.78
C ASP A 60 -2.26 -10.53 -5.04
N LEU A 61 -2.64 -9.45 -5.73
CA LEU A 61 -3.54 -8.43 -5.20
C LEU A 61 -4.90 -8.55 -5.89
N LEU A 62 -5.94 -8.78 -5.10
CA LEU A 62 -7.33 -8.65 -5.53
C LEU A 62 -7.96 -7.49 -4.77
N THR A 63 -8.47 -6.49 -5.48
CA THR A 63 -9.08 -5.31 -4.90
C THR A 63 -10.18 -4.79 -5.82
N LYS A 64 -11.14 -4.06 -5.25
CA LYS A 64 -12.19 -3.36 -5.97
C LYS A 64 -12.54 -2.08 -5.23
N THR A 65 -12.82 -1.01 -5.96
CA THR A 65 -13.54 0.13 -5.39
C THR A 65 -15.03 -0.22 -5.25
N PRO A 66 -15.77 0.45 -4.35
CA PRO A 66 -17.23 0.34 -4.28
C PRO A 66 -17.93 0.59 -5.61
#